data_AF-A0A1U7HG78-F1
#
_entry.id   AF-A0A1U7HG78-F1
#
_cell.length_a   1.000
_cell.length_b   1.000
_cell.length_c   1.000
_cell.angle_alpha   90.00
_cell.angle_beta   90.00
_cell.angle_gamma   90.00
#
_symmetry.space_group_name_H-M   'P 1'
#
loop_
_entity.id
_entity.type
_entity.pdbx_description
1 polymer ?
#
loop_
_entity_poly.entity_id
_entity_poly.type
_entity_poly.pdbx_seq_one_letter_code
_entity_poly.pdbx_strand_id
1 'polypeptide(L)'
;MPPRWPRKPDRTDPAYRRLDDRMNFAVHVAIFLACNSGLWFVHNVKHATWSWIVWFTGIWAIVLLLHLIYIAAIADYSVESKTNG
;
A
#
# COMPACT_ATOMS: atom_id res chain seq x y z
N MET A 1 3.30 4.86 28.34
CA MET A 1 2.00 5.23 27.73
C MET A 1 2.14 5.01 26.23
N PRO A 2 1.12 4.50 25.51
CA PRO A 2 1.17 4.46 24.04
C PRO A 2 1.44 5.88 23.51
N PRO A 3 2.34 6.06 22.54
CA PRO A 3 2.54 7.36 21.90
C PRO A 3 1.20 7.90 21.39
N ARG A 4 0.82 9.11 21.82
CA ARG A 4 -0.44 9.75 21.43
C ARG A 4 -0.15 10.75 20.33
N TRP A 5 -1.01 10.81 19.30
CA TRP A 5 -0.89 11.86 18.29
C TRP A 5 -1.08 13.22 18.99
N PRO A 6 -0.20 14.22 18.77
CA PRO A 6 -0.25 15.47 19.53
C PRO A 6 -1.50 16.33 19.28
N ARG A 7 -2.20 16.08 18.17
CA ARG A 7 -3.36 16.86 17.70
C ARG A 7 -4.45 15.97 17.10
N LYS A 8 -5.56 16.54 16.65
CA LYS A 8 -6.54 15.77 15.88
C LYS A 8 -5.92 15.40 14.52
N PRO A 9 -5.95 14.12 14.11
CA PRO A 9 -5.48 13.73 12.79
C PRO A 9 -6.32 14.40 11.70
N ASP A 10 -5.65 15.04 10.74
CA ASP A 10 -6.27 15.69 9.59
C ASP A 10 -5.41 15.39 8.36
N ARG A 11 -6.04 15.13 7.20
CA ARG A 11 -5.33 14.86 5.94
C ARG A 11 -4.56 16.08 5.41
N THR A 12 -4.81 17.28 5.94
CA THR A 12 -3.95 18.44 5.63
C THR A 12 -2.56 18.33 6.25
N ASP A 13 -2.39 17.52 7.30
CA ASP A 13 -1.11 17.29 7.98
C ASP A 13 -0.21 16.33 7.17
N PRO A 14 0.96 16.77 6.68
CA PRO A 14 1.87 15.91 5.93
C PRO A 14 2.40 14.71 6.72
N ALA A 15 2.55 14.84 8.04
CA ALA A 15 2.98 13.73 8.90
C ALA A 15 1.89 12.65 8.99
N TYR A 16 0.62 13.07 9.06
CA TYR A 16 -0.51 12.17 9.06
C TYR A 16 -0.69 11.49 7.69
N ARG A 17 -0.63 12.27 6.58
CA ARG A 17 -0.71 11.71 5.21
C ARG A 17 0.33 10.63 4.98
N ARG A 18 1.60 10.89 5.34
CA ARG A 18 2.68 9.92 5.18
C ARG A 18 2.41 8.61 5.92
N LEU A 19 1.86 8.68 7.14
CA LEU A 19 1.51 7.50 7.92
C LEU A 19 0.34 6.74 7.28
N ASP A 20 -0.72 7.47 6.91
CA ASP A 20 -1.93 6.92 6.30
C ASP A 20 -1.61 6.22 4.97
N ASP A 21 -0.83 6.85 4.10
CA ASP A 21 -0.45 6.29 2.80
C ASP A 21 0.37 4.98 2.96
N ARG A 22 1.31 4.94 3.91
CA ARG A 22 2.07 3.73 4.24
C ARG A 22 1.20 2.62 4.79
N MET A 23 0.24 2.95 5.66
CA MET A 23 -0.67 1.97 6.24
C MET A 23 -1.61 1.41 5.17
N ASN A 24 -2.14 2.28 4.30
CA ASN A 24 -2.97 1.88 3.17
C ASN A 24 -2.20 0.94 2.22
N PHE A 25 -0.93 1.26 1.93
CA PHE A 25 -0.06 0.38 1.17
C PHE A 25 0.16 -0.98 1.86
N ALA A 26 0.45 -0.99 3.16
CA ALA A 26 0.64 -2.22 3.92
C ALA A 26 -0.61 -3.11 3.91
N VAL A 27 -1.81 -2.54 4.05
CA VAL A 27 -3.08 -3.27 3.92
C VAL A 27 -3.24 -3.83 2.51
N HIS A 28 -2.91 -3.06 1.48
CA HIS A 28 -2.99 -3.52 0.10
C HIS A 28 -2.03 -4.71 -0.16
N VAL A 29 -0.81 -4.66 0.39
CA VAL A 29 0.15 -5.78 0.36
C VAL A 29 -0.41 -7.00 1.09
N ALA A 30 -1.03 -6.82 2.25
CA ALA A 30 -1.63 -7.92 3.00
C ALA A 30 -2.75 -8.62 2.22
N ILE A 31 -3.62 -7.85 1.55
CA ILE A 31 -4.67 -8.38 0.68
C ILE A 31 -4.06 -9.14 -0.51
N PHE A 32 -3.06 -8.55 -1.17
CA PHE A 32 -2.35 -9.21 -2.27
C PHE A 32 -1.78 -10.56 -1.82
N LEU A 33 -1.08 -10.61 -0.68
CA LEU A 33 -0.49 -11.84 -0.17
C LEU A 33 -1.56 -12.87 0.18
N ALA A 34 -2.61 -12.48 0.90
CA ALA A 34 -3.69 -13.38 1.30
C ALA A 34 -4.42 -14.00 0.08
N CYS A 35 -4.78 -13.17 -0.90
CA CYS A 35 -5.47 -13.63 -2.10
C CYS A 35 -4.57 -14.51 -2.99
N ASN A 36 -3.34 -14.06 -3.28
CA ASN A 36 -2.46 -14.80 -4.17
C ASN A 36 -1.96 -16.10 -3.53
N SER A 37 -1.63 -16.10 -2.23
CA SER A 37 -1.25 -17.34 -1.54
C SER A 37 -2.38 -18.37 -1.54
N GLY A 38 -3.62 -17.97 -1.25
CA GLY A 38 -4.78 -18.86 -1.31
C GLY A 38 -5.04 -19.39 -2.72
N LEU A 39 -4.97 -18.52 -3.73
CA LEU A 39 -5.17 -18.89 -5.12
C LEU A 39 -4.10 -19.89 -5.61
N TRP A 40 -2.83 -19.62 -5.31
CA TRP A 40 -1.71 -20.51 -5.64
C TRP A 40 -1.75 -21.81 -4.85
N PHE A 41 -2.21 -21.80 -3.58
CA PHE A 41 -2.42 -23.02 -2.82
C PHE A 41 -3.42 -23.96 -3.51
N VAL A 42 -4.60 -23.45 -3.88
CA VAL A 42 -5.62 -24.26 -4.57
C VAL A 42 -5.12 -24.72 -5.94
N HIS A 43 -4.44 -23.85 -6.69
CA HIS A 43 -3.83 -24.19 -7.97
C HIS A 43 -2.90 -25.42 -7.86
N ASN A 44 -2.02 -25.44 -6.84
CA ASN A 44 -1.10 -26.54 -6.60
C ASN A 44 -1.83 -27.82 -6.15
N VAL A 45 -2.77 -27.72 -5.21
CA VAL A 45 -3.51 -28.89 -4.68
C VAL A 45 -4.37 -29.55 -5.76
N LYS A 46 -4.94 -28.77 -6.67
CA LYS A 46 -5.79 -29.28 -7.75
C LYS A 46 -5.03 -29.60 -9.03
N HIS A 47 -3.72 -29.36 -9.08
CA HIS A 47 -2.94 -29.42 -10.33
C HIS A 47 -3.63 -28.67 -11.48
N ALA A 48 -4.19 -27.50 -11.17
CA ALA A 48 -4.95 -26.73 -12.14
C ALA A 48 -4.01 -26.18 -13.23
N THR A 49 -4.46 -26.14 -14.48
CA THR A 49 -3.65 -25.67 -15.62
C THR A 49 -3.99 -24.23 -16.04
N TRP A 50 -4.35 -23.40 -15.06
CA TRP A 50 -4.81 -22.03 -15.30
C TRP A 50 -3.66 -21.10 -15.72
N SER A 51 -3.51 -20.86 -17.02
CA SER A 51 -2.49 -19.97 -17.57
C SER A 51 -2.66 -18.50 -17.14
N TRP A 52 -3.87 -18.07 -16.78
CA TRP A 52 -4.16 -16.68 -16.40
C TRP A 52 -3.64 -16.28 -15.01
N ILE A 53 -3.35 -17.24 -14.12
CA ILE A 53 -2.95 -16.97 -12.73
C ILE A 53 -1.64 -16.18 -12.63
N VAL A 54 -0.72 -16.45 -13.57
CA VAL A 54 0.58 -15.76 -13.69
C VAL A 54 0.36 -14.30 -14.05
N TRP A 55 -0.49 -14.02 -15.03
CA TRP A 55 -0.83 -12.66 -15.45
C TRP A 55 -1.58 -11.90 -14.35
N PHE A 56 -2.53 -12.56 -13.67
CA PHE A 56 -3.26 -11.95 -12.56
C PHE A 56 -2.33 -11.55 -11.41
N THR A 57 -1.47 -12.47 -10.95
CA THR A 57 -0.50 -12.20 -9.90
C THR A 57 0.50 -11.13 -10.34
N GLY A 58 1.00 -11.22 -11.57
CA GLY A 58 2.01 -10.32 -12.12
C GLY A 58 1.52 -8.88 -12.29
N ILE A 59 0.35 -8.68 -12.91
CA ILE A 59 -0.24 -7.35 -13.08
C ILE A 59 -0.54 -6.71 -11.72
N TRP A 60 -1.09 -7.46 -10.77
CA TRP A 60 -1.35 -6.93 -9.44
C TRP A 60 -0.05 -6.57 -8.69
N ALA A 61 1.00 -7.39 -8.82
CA ALA A 61 2.32 -7.06 -8.28
C ALA A 61 2.91 -5.79 -8.89
N ILE A 62 2.74 -5.56 -10.20
CA ILE A 62 3.14 -4.31 -10.86
C ILE A 62 2.36 -3.11 -10.29
N VAL A 63 1.05 -3.23 -10.07
CA VAL A 63 0.25 -2.17 -9.46
C VAL A 63 0.75 -1.84 -8.04
N LEU A 64 1.10 -2.86 -7.24
CA LEU A 64 1.72 -2.64 -5.93
C LEU A 64 3.07 -1.93 -6.04
N LEU A 65 3.91 -2.32 -7.00
CA LEU A 65 5.19 -1.65 -7.24
C LEU A 65 4.99 -0.17 -7.58
N LEU A 66 4.05 0.13 -8.47
CA LEU A 66 3.71 1.52 -8.82
C LEU A 66 3.21 2.31 -7.61
N HIS A 67 2.38 1.70 -6.77
CA HIS A 67 1.90 2.31 -5.53
C HIS A 67 3.05 2.59 -4.54
N LEU A 68 4.00 1.66 -4.41
CA LEU A 68 5.19 1.86 -3.58
C LEU A 68 6.04 3.02 -4.10
N ILE A 69 6.32 3.05 -5.40
CA ILE A 69 7.08 4.13 -6.05
C ILE A 69 6.39 5.48 -5.80
N TYR A 70 5.06 5.53 -5.96
CA TYR A 70 4.30 6.74 -5.70
C TYR A 70 4.51 7.28 -4.28
N ILE A 71 4.33 6.43 -3.26
CA ILE A 71 4.45 6.85 -1.85
C ILE A 71 5.90 7.21 -1.48
N ALA A 72 6.88 6.50 -2.06
CA ALA A 72 8.29 6.64 -1.69
C ALA A 72 9.03 7.77 -2.43
N ALA A 73 8.70 8.01 -3.70
CA ALA A 73 9.46 8.91 -4.56
C ALA A 73 8.66 10.13 -5.08
N ILE A 74 7.33 10.01 -5.18
CA ILE A 74 6.49 11.04 -5.84
C ILE A 74 5.69 11.85 -4.81
N ALA A 75 5.21 11.20 -3.75
CA ALA A 75 4.34 11.84 -2.77
C ALA A 75 5.09 12.96 -2.02
N ASP A 76 4.58 14.18 -2.17
CA ASP A 76 5.11 15.35 -1.48
C ASP A 76 4.47 15.52 -0.10
N TYR A 77 5.33 15.44 0.90
CA TYR A 77 5.01 15.65 2.31
C TYR A 77 5.72 16.88 2.89
N SER A 78 6.31 17.73 2.04
CA SER A 78 6.84 19.01 2.47
C SER A 78 5.69 19.85 3.02
N VAL A 79 5.94 20.47 4.17
CA VAL A 79 5.08 21.52 4.69
C VAL A 79 5.55 22.78 3.97
N GLU A 80 4.74 23.37 3.10
CA GLU A 80 4.93 24.79 2.80
C GLU A 80 4.55 25.52 4.09
N SER A 81 5.53 25.79 4.95
CA SER A 81 5.35 26.73 6.05
C SER A 81 5.14 28.10 5.39
N LYS A 82 3.90 28.40 5.00
CA LYS A 82 3.48 29.77 4.78
C LYS A 82 3.48 30.45 6.14
N THR A 83 4.67 30.85 6.56
CA THR A 83 4.87 31.90 7.55
C THR A 83 4.42 33.18 6.84
N ASN A 84 3.11 33.43 6.87
CA ASN A 84 2.56 34.72 6.47
C ASN A 84 2.93 35.72 7.58
N GLY A 85 3.74 36.72 7.20
CA GLY A 85 3.78 38.09 7.76
C GLY A 85 3.93 38.24 9.26
#